data_AF-A0A4P9XTA3-F1
#
_entry.id   AF-A0A4P9XTA3-F1
#
_cell.length_a   1.000
_cell.length_b   1.000
_cell.length_c   1.000
_cell.angle_alpha   90.00
_cell.angle_beta   90.00
_cell.angle_gamma   90.00
#
_symmetry.space_group_name_H-M   'P 1'
#
loop_
_entity.id
_entity.type
_entity.pdbx_description
1 polymer ?
#
loop_
_entity_poly.entity_id
_entity_poly.type
_entity_poly.pdbx_seq_one_letter_code
_entity_poly.pdbx_strand_id
1 'polypeptide(L)' 'ISSPYNPVHITHVGFNQDTGEFIGLPKEWQVMLQNSGITEQEQKAHPQAVLDAINFFQDSNKTKSDAMWEKFNAV' A
#
# COMPACT_ATOMS: atom_id res chain seq x y z
N ILE A 1 -18.28 21.39 -0.13
CA ILE A 1 -18.68 19.98 0.05
C ILE A 1 -17.42 19.16 -0.22
N SER A 2 -16.85 18.53 0.81
CA SER A 2 -15.60 17.78 0.65
C SER A 2 -15.89 16.50 -0.12
N SER A 3 -15.16 16.26 -1.22
CA SER A 3 -15.23 15.02 -2.00
C SER A 3 -15.14 13.80 -1.07
N PRO A 4 -15.84 12.70 -1.36
CA PRO A 4 -15.90 11.56 -0.45
C PRO A 4 -14.51 10.95 -0.29
N TYR A 5 -13.91 11.18 0.87
CA TYR A 5 -12.77 10.42 1.34
C TYR A 5 -13.28 8.99 1.50
N ASN A 6 -12.80 8.08 0.65
CA ASN A 6 -13.00 6.66 0.84
C ASN A 6 -11.76 6.13 1.56
N PRO A 7 -11.67 6.21 2.90
CA PRO A 7 -10.60 5.55 3.60
C PRO A 7 -10.75 4.06 3.33
N VAL A 8 -9.81 3.50 2.57
CA VAL A 8 -9.58 2.06 2.63
C VAL A 8 -9.16 1.79 4.06
N HIS A 9 -10.10 1.39 4.90
CA HIS A 9 -9.81 0.90 6.23
C HIS A 9 -8.99 -0.38 6.02
N ILE A 10 -7.70 -0.29 6.31
CA ILE A 10 -6.81 -1.44 6.33
C ILE A 10 -7.38 -2.39 7.41
N THR A 11 -7.99 -3.49 6.98
CA THR A 11 -8.26 -4.63 7.85
C THR A 11 -6.92 -5.02 8.44
N HIS A 12 -6.83 -5.09 9.77
CA HIS A 12 -5.61 -5.36 10.53
C HIS A 12 -4.73 -6.41 9.80
N VAL A 13 -3.68 -5.97 9.09
CA VAL A 13 -2.81 -6.88 8.34
C VAL A 13 -1.89 -7.53 9.36
N GLY A 14 -2.04 -8.84 9.51
CA GLY A 14 -1.17 -9.64 10.37
C GLY A 14 -0.03 -10.23 9.55
N PHE A 15 1.15 -10.34 10.14
CA PHE A 15 2.22 -11.16 9.59
C PHE A 15 2.35 -12.42 10.43
N ASN A 16 2.15 -13.60 9.83
CA ASN A 16 2.37 -14.86 10.52
C ASN A 16 3.86 -15.19 10.47
N GLN A 17 4.54 -15.16 11.61
CA GLN A 17 5.99 -15.43 11.65
C GLN A 17 6.34 -16.91 11.43
N ASP A 18 5.41 -17.83 11.68
CA ASP A 18 5.62 -19.26 11.53
C ASP A 18 5.52 -19.70 10.07
N THR A 19 4.47 -19.25 9.36
CA THR A 19 4.32 -19.53 7.92
C THR A 19 5.07 -18.53 7.06
N GLY A 20 5.30 -17.32 7.59
CA GLY A 20 5.94 -16.22 6.90
C GLY A 20 5.07 -15.57 5.84
N GLU A 21 3.76 -15.70 5.99
CA GLU A 21 2.76 -15.15 5.09
C GLU A 21 2.03 -14.00 5.77
N PHE A 22 1.67 -13.00 4.98
CA PHE A 22 0.76 -11.98 5.46
C PHE A 22 -0.68 -12.45 5.40
N ILE A 23 -1.40 -12.26 6.51
CA ILE A 23 -2.82 -12.56 6.65
C ILE A 23 -3.59 -11.25 6.49
N GLY A 24 -4.63 -11.27 5.66
CA GLY A 24 -5.51 -10.11 5.47
C GLY A 24 -4.97 -9.05 4.51
N LEU A 25 -3.93 -9.37 3.71
CA LEU A 25 -3.51 -8.48 2.63
C LEU A 25 -4.64 -8.27 1.61
N PRO A 26 -4.97 -7.02 1.27
CA PRO A 26 -5.78 -6.73 0.10
C PRO A 26 -5.16 -7.32 -1.17
N LYS A 27 -6.01 -7.76 -2.10
CA LYS A 27 -5.59 -8.36 -3.37
C LYS A 27 -4.65 -7.44 -4.17
N GLU A 28 -4.89 -6.14 -4.12
CA GLU A 28 -4.05 -5.14 -4.80
C GLU A 28 -2.61 -5.13 -4.27
N TRP A 29 -2.44 -5.35 -2.97
CA TRP A 29 -1.11 -5.37 -2.35
C TRP A 29 -0.39 -6.67 -2.69
N GLN A 30 -1.10 -7.80 -2.73
CA GLN A 30 -0.51 -9.06 -3.20
C GLN A 30 0.04 -8.93 -4.62
N VAL A 31 -0.72 -8.31 -5.53
CA VAL A 31 -0.29 -8.05 -6.90
C VAL A 31 0.90 -7.09 -6.94
N MET A 32 0.87 -6.02 -6.13
CA MET A 32 1.99 -5.08 -6.06
C MET A 32 3.27 -5.74 -5.55
N LEU A 33 3.18 -6.56 -4.50
CA LEU A 33 4.33 -7.30 -3.97
C LEU A 33 4.94 -8.22 -5.03
N GLN A 34 4.09 -8.99 -5.72
CA GLN A 34 4.53 -9.85 -6.83
C GLN A 34 5.19 -9.04 -7.96
N ASN A 35 4.60 -7.91 -8.34
CA ASN A 35 5.14 -7.04 -9.39
C ASN A 35 6.42 -6.29 -8.98
N SER A 36 6.59 -6.00 -7.70
CA SER A 36 7.76 -5.31 -7.14
C SER A 36 8.99 -6.20 -7.00
N GLY A 37 8.84 -7.51 -7.22
CA GLY A 37 9.91 -8.49 -7.09
C GLY A 37 10.26 -8.84 -5.64
N ILE A 38 9.46 -8.40 -4.67
CA ILE A 38 9.66 -8.73 -3.25
C ILE A 38 9.35 -10.21 -3.04
N THR A 39 10.40 -10.99 -2.77
CA THR A 39 10.27 -12.45 -2.56
C THR A 39 9.62 -12.76 -1.21
N GLU A 40 9.03 -13.94 -1.07
CA GLU A 40 8.52 -14.41 0.24
C GLU A 40 9.62 -14.41 1.31
N GLN A 41 10.87 -14.63 0.91
CA GLN A 41 12.00 -14.67 1.83
C GLN A 41 12.32 -13.28 2.39
N GLU A 42 12.24 -12.23 1.56
CA GLU A 42 12.35 -10.84 2.00
C GLU A 42 11.16 -10.41 2.86
N GLN A 43 9.95 -10.90 2.54
CA GLN A 43 8.76 -10.69 3.37
C GLN A 43 8.96 -11.26 4.77
N LYS A 44 9.60 -12.43 4.89
CA LYS A 44 9.94 -13.05 6.18
C LYS A 44 11.07 -12.35 6.91
N ALA A 45 12.10 -11.93 6.20
CA ALA A 45 13.26 -11.26 6.79
C ALA A 45 12.90 -9.85 7.28
N HIS A 46 12.05 -9.14 6.54
CA HIS A 46 11.74 -7.73 6.78
C HIS A 46 10.24 -7.43 6.63
N PRO A 47 9.36 -8.05 7.43
CA PRO A 47 7.91 -7.88 7.29
C PRO A 47 7.46 -6.43 7.47
N GLN A 48 8.13 -5.67 8.35
CA GLN A 48 7.86 -4.25 8.56
C GLN A 48 8.20 -3.41 7.32
N ALA A 49 9.35 -3.66 6.68
CA ALA A 49 9.77 -2.92 5.50
C ALA A 49 8.81 -3.14 4.32
N VAL A 50 8.23 -4.34 4.22
CA VAL A 50 7.21 -4.65 3.22
C VAL A 50 5.93 -3.87 3.47
N LEU A 51 5.46 -3.79 4.72
CA LEU A 51 4.31 -2.95 5.08
C LEU A 51 4.57 -1.47 4.79
N ASP A 52 5.76 -0.98 5.11
CA ASP A 52 6.16 0.41 4.87
C ASP A 52 6.20 0.72 3.36
N ALA A 53 6.72 -0.20 2.54
CA ALA A 53 6.72 -0.07 1.08
C ALA A 53 5.29 -0.02 0.51
N ILE A 54 4.38 -0.82 1.05
CA ILE A 54 2.97 -0.82 0.65
C ILE A 54 2.28 0.50 1.02
N ASN A 55 2.52 1.01 2.23
CA ASN A 55 1.98 2.30 2.66
C ASN A 55 2.52 3.44 1.77
N PHE A 56 3.82 3.44 1.50
CA PHE A 56 4.45 4.42 0.62
C PHE A 56 3.86 4.42 -0.79
N PHE A 57 3.60 3.25 -1.38
CA PHE A 57 2.99 3.15 -2.71
C PHE A 57 1.55 3.70 -2.74
N GLN A 58 0.77 3.48 -1.68
CA GLN A 58 -0.56 4.06 -1.56
C GLN A 58 -0.53 5.57 -1.44
N ASP A 59 0.33 6.11 -0.58
CA ASP A 59 0.47 7.56 -0.40
C ASP A 59 0.98 8.23 -1.70
N SER A 60 1.90 7.57 -2.39
CA SER A 60 2.40 8.01 -3.71
C SER A 60 1.29 8.06 -4.77
N ASN A 61 0.37 7.09 -4.76
CA ASN A 61 -0.76 7.07 -5.69
C ASN A 61 -1.86 8.07 -5.31
N LYS A 62 -2.11 8.32 -4.01
CA LYS A 62 -3.01 9.38 -3.54
C LYS A 62 -2.52 10.78 -3.92
N THR A 63 -1.21 11.03 -3.80
CA THR A 63 -0.65 12.37 -4.01
C THR A 63 -0.69 12.82 -5.48
N LYS A 64 -0.67 11.87 -6.43
CA LYS A 64 -0.73 12.20 -7.86
C LYS A 64 -2.10 12.71 -8.33
N SER A 65 -3.21 12.29 -7.70
CA SER A 65 -4.54 12.72 -8.10
C SER A 65 -4.94 14.08 -7.53
N ASP A 66 -4.51 14.42 -6.31
CA ASP A 66 -4.93 15.67 -5.66
C ASP A 66 -3.99 16.85 -5.95
N ALA A 67 -2.68 16.63 -6.11
CA ALA A 67 -1.73 17.72 -6.37
C ALA A 67 -1.66 18.17 -7.85
N MET A 68 -2.06 17.32 -8.80
CA MET A 68 -2.13 17.72 -10.22
C MET A 68 -3.35 18.60 -10.52
N TRP A 69 -4.46 18.43 -9.80
CA TRP A 69 -5.68 19.23 -10.02
C TRP A 69 -5.60 20.65 -9.50
N GLU A 70 -4.85 20.93 -8.42
CA GLU A 70 -4.64 22.32 -8.00
C GLU A 70 -3.75 23.12 -8.95
N LYS A 71 -2.77 22.47 -9.61
CA LYS A 71 -1.82 23.18 -10.49
C LYS A 71 -2.40 23.57 -11.85
N PHE A 72 -3.44 22.89 -12.33
CA PHE A 72 -4.10 23.24 -13.59
C PHE A 72 -5.21 24.28 -13.43
N ASN A 73 -5.72 24.49 -12.21
CA ASN A 73 -6.82 25.42 -11.95
C ASN A 73 -6.34 26.80 -11.45
N ALA A 74 -5.02 27.02 -11.46
CA ALA A 74 -4.35 28.25 -11.05
C ALA A 74 -3.73 29.03 -12.24
N VAL A 75 -4.19 28.78 -13.48
CA VAL A 75 -3.87 29.54 -14.70
C VAL A 75 -5.10 30.28 -15.19
#